data_AF-A0A4Y7SNX7-F1
#
_entry.id   AF-A0A4Y7SNX7-F1
#
_cell.length_a   1.000
_cell.length_b   1.000
_cell.length_c   1.000
_cell.angle_alpha   90.00
_cell.angle_beta   90.00
_cell.angle_gamma   90.00
#
_symmetry.space_group_name_H-M   'P 1'
#
loop_
_entity.id
_entity.type
_entity.pdbx_description
1 polymer ?
#
loop_
_entity_poly.entity_id
_entity_poly.type
_entity_poly.pdbx_seq_one_letter_code
_entity_poly.pdbx_strand_id
1 'polypeptide(L)'
;LSPPPAMSGCRLAEILQYMCSLESDKRSGKRQLVCTQVPRIFQLCPGRPAVEVTRVANIDLNTGEVGVSAENVSQIKAKDWIDVVRYSAAEED
;
A
#
# COMPACT_ATOMS: atom_id res chain seq x y z
N LEU A 1 -18.63 -15.01 27.04
CA LEU A 1 -18.37 -15.00 25.59
C LEU A 1 -16.90 -15.34 25.40
N SER A 2 -16.59 -16.56 24.93
CA SER A 2 -15.22 -16.94 24.58
C SER A 2 -14.77 -16.17 23.33
N PRO A 3 -13.50 -15.72 23.25
CA PRO A 3 -12.98 -15.11 22.02
C PRO A 3 -13.02 -16.15 20.89
N PRO A 4 -13.32 -15.72 19.63
CA PRO A 4 -13.30 -16.63 18.49
C PRO A 4 -11.93 -17.28 18.35
N PRO A 5 -11.84 -18.54 17.89
CA PRO A 5 -10.57 -19.23 17.72
C PRO A 5 -9.66 -18.38 16.83
N ALA A 6 -8.46 -18.07 17.34
CA ALA A 6 -7.47 -17.33 16.58
C ALA A 6 -7.20 -18.07 15.27
N MET A 7 -7.54 -17.48 14.13
CA MET A 7 -7.16 -18.02 12.83
C MET A 7 -5.65 -18.24 12.85
N SER A 8 -5.21 -19.50 12.84
CA SER A 8 -3.84 -19.92 13.13
C SER A 8 -2.90 -19.72 11.93
N GLY A 9 -2.94 -18.53 11.33
CA GLY A 9 -2.16 -18.20 10.16
C GLY A 9 -2.25 -16.73 9.79
N CYS A 10 -1.25 -16.25 9.07
CA CYS A 10 -1.31 -14.92 8.47
C CYS A 10 -2.26 -14.93 7.27
N ARG A 11 -3.00 -13.85 7.06
CA ARG A 11 -3.83 -13.64 5.86
C ARG A 11 -3.36 -12.44 5.06
N LEU A 12 -3.59 -12.46 3.76
CA LEU A 12 -3.46 -11.27 2.92
C LEU A 12 -4.78 -10.50 2.91
N ALA A 13 -4.68 -9.18 2.91
CA ALA A 13 -5.81 -8.26 2.74
C ALA A 13 -5.41 -7.18 1.75
N GLU A 14 -6.34 -6.82 0.86
CA GLU A 14 -6.14 -5.74 -0.10
C GLU A 14 -6.92 -4.50 0.33
N ILE A 15 -6.29 -3.34 0.17
CA ILE A 15 -6.91 -2.02 0.28
C ILE A 15 -6.70 -1.32 -1.06
N LEU A 16 -7.80 -0.96 -1.72
CA LEU A 16 -7.74 -0.13 -2.91
C LEU A 16 -7.67 1.35 -2.49
N GLN A 17 -6.57 2.00 -2.81
CA GLN A 17 -6.44 3.45 -2.65
C GLN A 17 -6.58 4.14 -4.00
N TYR A 18 -6.87 5.44 -3.98
CA TYR A 18 -6.84 6.28 -5.18
C TYR A 18 -5.88 7.41 -4.95
N MET A 19 -5.01 7.65 -5.92
CA MET A 19 -4.14 8.81 -5.94
C MET A 19 -4.64 9.74 -7.04
N CYS A 20 -5.06 10.94 -6.65
CA CYS A 20 -5.67 11.89 -7.56
C CYS A 20 -4.75 13.09 -7.82
N SER A 21 -4.64 13.48 -9.08
CA SER A 21 -3.94 14.68 -9.56
C SER A 21 -4.91 15.57 -10.33
N LEU A 22 -4.65 16.87 -10.29
CA LEU A 22 -5.33 17.82 -11.17
C LEU A 22 -4.44 18.01 -12.40
N GLU A 23 -4.85 17.45 -13.54
CA GLU A 23 -4.09 17.50 -14.79
C GLU A 23 -4.73 18.45 -15.77
N SER A 24 -3.93 19.11 -16.60
CA SER A 24 -4.45 19.91 -17.69
C SER A 24 -4.67 19.02 -18.91
N ASP A 25 -5.91 18.94 -19.39
CA ASP A 25 -6.20 18.28 -20.67
C ASP A 25 -5.42 19.00 -21.78
N LYS A 26 -4.55 18.26 -22.47
CA LYS A 26 -3.69 18.78 -23.54
C LYS A 26 -4.49 19.33 -24.72
N ARG A 27 -5.76 18.92 -24.88
CA ARG A 27 -6.59 19.32 -26.02
C ARG A 27 -7.50 20.51 -25.73
N SER A 28 -8.15 20.55 -24.56
CA SER A 28 -9.07 21.62 -24.18
C SER A 28 -8.48 22.67 -23.23
N GLY A 29 -7.30 22.40 -22.63
CA GLY A 29 -6.68 23.24 -21.61
C GLY A 29 -7.43 23.24 -20.27
N LYS A 30 -8.52 22.46 -20.14
CA LYS A 30 -9.31 22.38 -18.90
C LYS A 30 -8.60 21.51 -17.88
N ARG A 31 -8.69 21.92 -16.62
CA ARG A 31 -8.25 21.09 -15.48
C ARG A 31 -9.21 19.92 -15.30
N GLN A 32 -8.67 18.71 -15.30
CA GLN A 32 -9.36 17.46 -15.07
C GLN A 32 -8.80 16.79 -13.83
N LEU A 33 -9.68 16.29 -12.97
CA LEU A 33 -9.28 15.40 -11.88
C LEU A 33 -9.03 14.01 -12.46
N VAL A 34 -7.79 13.54 -12.37
CA VAL A 34 -7.38 12.20 -12.79
C VAL A 34 -7.08 11.41 -11.51
N CYS A 35 -7.73 10.26 -11.33
CA CYS A 35 -7.50 9.40 -10.18
C CYS A 35 -7.04 8.03 -10.66
N THR A 36 -5.87 7.61 -10.19
CA THR A 36 -5.31 6.29 -10.49
C THR A 36 -5.45 5.39 -9.27
N GLN A 37 -5.92 4.16 -9.50
CA GLN A 37 -6.01 3.14 -8.47
C GLN A 37 -4.61 2.72 -8.01
N VAL A 38 -4.43 2.62 -6.71
CA VAL A 38 -3.22 2.15 -6.04
C VAL A 38 -3.62 0.97 -5.14
N PRO A 39 -3.61 -0.27 -5.65
CA PRO A 39 -3.80 -1.46 -4.85
C PRO A 39 -2.72 -1.57 -3.78
N ARG A 40 -3.09 -1.81 -2.52
CA ARG A 40 -2.16 -2.05 -1.42
C ARG A 40 -2.48 -3.35 -0.72
N ILE A 41 -1.55 -4.29 -0.75
CA ILE A 41 -1.67 -5.61 -0.14
C ILE A 41 -0.98 -5.58 1.22
N PHE A 42 -1.65 -6.10 2.25
CA PHE A 42 -1.15 -6.20 3.61
C PHE A 42 -1.16 -7.64 4.08
N GLN A 43 -0.10 -8.04 4.78
CA GLN A 43 -0.06 -9.28 5.55
C GLN A 43 -0.51 -9.00 6.98
N LEU A 44 -1.55 -9.72 7.40
CA LEU A 44 -2.15 -9.61 8.72
C LEU A 44 -1.88 -10.91 9.47
N CYS A 45 -1.05 -10.84 10.50
CA CYS A 45 -0.75 -11.97 11.38
C CYS A 45 -1.25 -11.65 12.81
N PRO A 46 -1.87 -12.60 13.53
CA PRO A 46 -2.25 -12.38 14.93
C PRO A 46 -1.07 -11.92 15.80
N GLY A 47 -1.27 -10.88 16.60
CA GLY A 47 -0.25 -10.36 17.53
C GLY A 47 0.93 -9.63 16.86
N ARG A 48 0.86 -9.35 15.56
CA ARG A 48 1.86 -8.56 14.83
C ARG A 48 1.20 -7.37 14.13
N PRO A 49 1.91 -6.24 13.95
CA PRO A 49 1.43 -5.15 13.12
C PRO A 49 1.15 -5.60 11.68
N ALA A 50 0.21 -4.94 11.00
CA ALA A 50 -0.04 -5.14 9.58
C ALA A 50 1.18 -4.68 8.76
N VAL A 51 1.67 -5.51 7.85
CA VAL A 51 2.83 -5.20 7.00
C VAL A 51 2.37 -5.00 5.55
N GLU A 52 2.68 -3.84 4.96
CA GLU A 52 2.41 -3.57 3.54
C GLU A 52 3.35 -4.40 2.65
N VAL A 53 2.81 -5.39 1.95
CA VAL A 53 3.53 -6.32 1.06
C VAL A 53 3.77 -5.69 -0.31
N THR A 54 2.95 -4.72 -0.74
CA THR A 54 3.08 -4.05 -2.04
C THR A 54 4.44 -3.40 -2.26
N ARG A 55 5.13 -2.98 -1.19
CA ARG A 55 6.48 -2.38 -1.28
C ARG A 55 7.58 -3.40 -1.61
N VAL A 56 7.26 -4.69 -1.61
CA VAL A 56 8.21 -5.81 -1.76
C VAL A 56 8.02 -6.55 -3.08
N ALA A 57 6.90 -6.32 -3.75
CA ALA A 57 6.53 -7.10 -4.91
C ALA A 57 7.02 -6.44 -6.20
N ASN A 58 7.79 -7.19 -7.00
CA ASN A 58 8.01 -6.84 -8.40
C ASN A 58 6.78 -7.31 -9.19
N ILE A 59 6.16 -6.38 -9.90
CA ILE A 59 5.02 -6.65 -10.76
C ILE A 59 5.56 -6.78 -12.19
N ASP A 60 5.33 -7.93 -12.82
CA ASP A 60 5.55 -8.06 -14.26
C ASP A 60 4.45 -7.26 -14.98
N LEU A 61 4.84 -6.18 -15.65
CA LEU A 61 3.89 -5.28 -16.30
C LEU A 61 3.24 -5.88 -17.55
N ASN A 62 3.76 -6.99 -18.09
CA ASN A 62 3.22 -7.66 -19.27
C ASN A 62 2.21 -8.74 -18.91
N THR A 63 2.41 -9.44 -17.78
CA THR A 63 1.54 -10.55 -17.35
C THR A 63 0.63 -10.17 -16.17
N GLY A 64 0.98 -9.14 -15.42
CA GLY A 64 0.30 -8.77 -14.17
C GLY A 64 0.64 -9.70 -12.99
N GLU A 65 1.58 -10.63 -13.16
CA GLU A 65 1.99 -11.55 -12.10
C GLU A 65 2.82 -10.84 -11.03
N VAL A 66 2.58 -11.22 -9.77
CA VAL A 66 3.16 -10.58 -8.59
C VAL A 66 4.11 -11.56 -7.90
N GLY A 67 5.41 -11.30 -7.99
CA GLY A 67 6.44 -12.10 -7.31
C GLY A 67 6.73 -11.56 -5.91
N VAL A 68 6.41 -12.34 -4.86
CA VAL A 68 6.71 -11.99 -3.46
C VAL A 68 7.65 -13.04 -2.85
N SER A 69 8.90 -12.67 -2.58
CA SER A 69 9.78 -13.51 -1.75
C SER A 69 9.48 -13.27 -0.27
N ALA A 70 9.14 -14.34 0.45
CA ALA A 70 8.81 -14.30 1.88
C ALA A 70 9.95 -13.75 2.76
N GLU A 71 11.20 -13.91 2.32
CA GLU A 71 12.40 -13.43 3.02
C GLU A 71 12.41 -11.89 3.12
N ASN A 72 12.01 -11.21 2.04
CA ASN A 72 12.02 -9.76 1.96
C ASN A 72 10.92 -9.11 2.82
N VAL A 73 9.79 -9.79 3.04
CA VAL A 73 8.67 -9.27 3.83
C VAL A 73 9.03 -9.17 5.32
N SER A 74 9.80 -10.15 5.83
CA SER A 74 10.24 -10.18 7.22
C SER A 74 11.27 -9.09 7.59
N GLN A 75 11.93 -8.50 6.58
CA GLN A 75 12.92 -7.44 6.77
C GLN A 75 12.30 -6.03 6.77
N ILE A 76 11.03 -5.89 6.38
CA ILE A 76 10.37 -4.59 6.43
C ILE A 76 10.09 -4.22 7.88
N LYS A 77 10.81 -3.22 8.38
CA LYS A 77 10.41 -2.52 9.60
C LYS A 77 9.17 -1.68 9.29
N ALA A 78 8.00 -2.23 9.61
CA ALA A 78 6.77 -1.45 9.63
C ALA A 78 6.90 -0.35 10.70
N LYS A 79 6.59 0.89 10.33
CA LYS A 79 6.36 1.97 11.30
C LYS A 79 4.90 1.94 11.70
N ASP A 80 4.61 2.30 12.95
CA ASP A 80 3.22 2.53 13.35
C ASP A 80 2.60 3.63 12.50
N TRP A 81 1.29 3.52 12.22
CA TRP A 81 0.61 4.46 11.33
C TRP A 81 0.71 5.91 11.82
N ILE A 82 0.74 6.11 13.14
CA ILE A 82 0.91 7.42 13.76
C ILE A 82 2.29 8.04 13.49
N ASP A 83 3.30 7.21 13.19
CA ASP A 83 4.68 7.63 12.94
C ASP A 83 4.97 7.88 11.45
N VAL A 84 3.96 7.73 10.58
CA VAL A 84 4.08 7.98 9.14
C VAL A 84 3.89 9.47 8.86
N VAL A 85 4.99 10.21 8.72
CA VAL A 85 4.97 11.61 8.29
C VAL A 85 4.70 11.68 6.79
N ARG A 86 3.57 12.30 6.41
CA ARG A 86 3.10 12.38 5.01
C ARG A 86 3.82 13.43 4.16
N TYR A 87 4.28 14.50 4.80
CA TYR A 87 5.01 15.60 4.18
C TYR A 87 6.12 16.02 5.15
N SER A 88 7.38 15.99 4.73
CA SER A 88 8.45 16.68 5.45
C SER A 88 8.20 18.18 5.30
N ALA A 89 8.09 18.90 6.41
CA ALA A 89 8.01 20.36 6.42
C ALA A 89 9.38 20.98 6.08
N ALA A 90 9.90 20.67 4.90
CA ALA A 90 11.13 21.24 4.38
C ALA A 90 10.94 21.50 2.89
N GLU A 91 10.68 22.76 2.56
CA GLU A 91 11.18 23.54 1.41
C GLU A 91 10.24 24.73 1.14
N GLU A 92 10.28 25.72 2.03
CA GLU A 92 9.98 27.12 1.71
C GLU A 92 11.12 27.95 2.35
N ASP A 93 12.13 28.28 1.54
CA ASP A 93 13.04 29.42 1.73
C ASP A 93 12.78 30.42 0.60
#